data_AF-A0A7C8YME4-F1
#
_entry.id   AF-A0A7C8YME4-F1
#
_cell.length_a   1.000
_cell.length_b   1.000
_cell.length_c   1.000
_cell.angle_alpha   90.00
_cell.angle_beta   90.00
_cell.angle_gamma   90.00
#
_symmetry.space_group_name_H-M   'P 1'
#
loop_
_entity.id
_entity.type
_entity.pdbx_description
1 polymer ?
#
loop_
_entity_poly.entity_id
_entity_poly.type
_entity_poly.pdbx_seq_one_letter_code
_entity_poly.pdbx_strand_id
1 'polypeptide(L)'
;DSDDVVRYDLTPLIVAVINPVVRNNADSFRNELLAQVTRAVEMFSVFRKNKSIFNRNLMSYLREIGYNAGVCKTRWESSGRLTAGNYEFIDVLRPDSSGPVRYVIDTDFAG
;
A
#
# COMPACT_ATOMS: atom_id res chain seq x y z
N ASP A 1 -2.73 51.79 15.73
CA ASP A 1 -2.93 50.35 15.95
C ASP A 1 -4.02 49.80 15.06
N SER A 2 -3.59 49.14 14.00
CA SER A 2 -4.46 48.26 13.21
C SER A 2 -3.62 47.04 12.91
N ASP A 3 -3.87 45.98 13.68
CA ASP A 3 -3.26 44.68 13.49
C ASP A 3 -3.80 44.06 12.20
N ASP A 4 -3.04 44.18 11.12
CA ASP A 4 -3.30 43.46 9.88
C ASP A 4 -3.01 41.96 10.09
N VAL A 5 -4.05 41.22 10.48
CA VAL A 5 -4.00 39.75 10.54
C VAL A 5 -3.92 39.22 9.10
N VAL A 6 -2.70 38.93 8.65
CA VAL A 6 -2.44 38.26 7.37
C VAL A 6 -3.10 36.89 7.40
N ARG A 7 -4.20 36.72 6.67
CA ARG A 7 -4.81 35.41 6.42
C ARG A 7 -3.89 34.61 5.50
N TYR A 8 -3.29 33.56 6.03
CA TYR A 8 -2.55 32.59 5.21
C TYR A 8 -3.51 31.82 4.30
N ASP A 9 -3.26 31.87 2.99
CA ASP A 9 -3.98 31.05 2.02
C ASP A 9 -3.51 29.58 2.12
N LEU A 10 -4.34 28.74 2.74
CA LEU A 10 -4.07 27.31 2.93
C LEU A 10 -4.52 26.45 1.74
N THR A 11 -5.14 27.05 0.72
CA THR A 11 -5.67 26.34 -0.44
C THR A 11 -4.63 25.43 -1.12
N PRO A 12 -3.38 25.85 -1.32
CA PRO A 12 -2.36 24.99 -1.95
C PRO A 12 -2.05 23.72 -1.15
N LEU A 13 -2.03 23.82 0.19
CA LEU A 13 -1.79 22.68 1.07
C LEU A 13 -2.99 21.72 1.07
N ILE A 14 -4.20 22.28 1.11
CA ILE A 14 -5.45 21.50 1.03
C ILE A 14 -5.48 20.72 -0.29
N VAL A 15 -5.18 21.37 -1.42
CA VAL A 15 -5.13 20.75 -2.74
C VAL A 15 -4.05 19.66 -2.80
N ALA A 16 -2.87 19.90 -2.22
CA ALA A 16 -1.78 18.92 -2.19
C ALA A 16 -2.11 17.65 -1.40
N VAL A 17 -2.94 17.74 -0.35
CA VAL A 17 -3.34 16.59 0.47
C VAL A 17 -4.60 15.91 -0.09
N ILE A 18 -5.60 16.68 -0.50
CA ILE A 18 -6.90 16.14 -0.94
C ILE A 18 -6.81 15.50 -2.32
N ASN A 19 -6.08 16.10 -3.27
CA ASN A 19 -6.03 15.56 -4.63
C ASN A 19 -5.50 14.12 -4.71
N PRO A 20 -4.41 13.74 -4.00
CA PRO A 20 -3.99 12.35 -3.95
C PRO A 20 -5.07 11.41 -3.38
N VAL A 21 -5.77 11.82 -2.32
CA VAL A 21 -6.83 11.01 -1.70
C VAL A 21 -8.00 10.80 -2.66
N VAL A 22 -8.47 11.87 -3.31
CA VAL A 22 -9.56 11.81 -4.29
C VAL A 22 -9.18 10.93 -5.47
N ARG A 23 -7.96 11.09 -6.01
CA ARG A 23 -7.45 10.23 -7.09
C ARG A 23 -7.37 8.77 -6.67
N ASN A 24 -6.84 8.50 -5.48
CA ASN A 24 -6.74 7.15 -4.94
C ASN A 24 -8.12 6.50 -4.72
N ASN A 25 -9.14 7.27 -4.34
CA ASN A 25 -10.50 6.76 -4.18
C ASN A 25 -11.21 6.55 -5.52
N ALA A 26 -10.85 7.33 -6.55
CA ALA A 26 -11.35 7.14 -7.91
C ALA A 26 -10.64 5.98 -8.65
N ASP A 27 -9.53 5.45 -8.12
CA ASP A 27 -8.82 4.33 -8.72
C ASP A 27 -9.60 3.02 -8.53
N SER A 28 -10.36 2.64 -9.56
CA SER A 28 -11.19 1.43 -9.56
C SER A 28 -10.38 0.15 -9.38
N PHE A 29 -9.15 0.08 -9.92
CA PHE A 29 -8.27 -1.07 -9.75
C PHE A 29 -7.82 -1.20 -8.30
N ARG A 30 -7.42 -0.08 -7.66
CA ARG A 30 -7.06 -0.08 -6.23
C ARG A 30 -8.23 -0.57 -5.38
N ASN A 31 -9.43 -0.09 -5.66
CA ASN A 31 -10.62 -0.43 -4.88
C ASN A 31 -10.99 -1.92 -5.05
N GLU A 32 -10.93 -2.44 -6.28
CA GLU A 32 -11.17 -3.86 -6.54
C GLU A 32 -10.07 -4.73 -5.90
N LEU A 33 -8.80 -4.34 -6.04
CA LEU A 33 -7.68 -5.02 -5.39
C LEU A 33 -7.86 -5.05 -3.87
N LEU A 34 -8.24 -3.93 -3.25
CA LEU A 34 -8.51 -3.85 -1.81
C LEU A 34 -9.64 -4.80 -1.39
N ALA A 35 -10.72 -4.89 -2.17
CA ALA A 35 -11.82 -5.81 -1.88
C ALA A 35 -11.35 -7.28 -1.91
N GLN A 36 -10.57 -7.66 -2.93
CA GLN A 36 -10.04 -9.02 -3.06
C GLN A 36 -9.02 -9.34 -1.96
N VAL A 37 -8.12 -8.40 -1.62
CA VAL A 37 -7.17 -8.54 -0.52
C VAL A 37 -7.92 -8.72 0.81
N THR A 38 -8.95 -7.92 1.08
CA THR A 38 -9.75 -8.03 2.31
C THR A 38 -10.37 -9.42 2.45
N ARG A 39 -10.98 -9.92 1.37
CA ARG A 39 -11.53 -11.29 1.33
C ARG A 39 -10.47 -12.36 1.58
N ALA A 40 -9.31 -12.25 0.94
CA ALA A 40 -8.20 -13.20 1.13
C ALA A 40 -7.67 -13.19 2.56
N VAL A 41 -7.55 -12.01 3.16
CA VAL A 41 -7.11 -11.81 4.54
C VAL A 41 -8.04 -12.52 5.54
N GLU A 42 -9.35 -12.50 5.29
CA GLU A 42 -10.34 -13.24 6.09
C GLU A 42 -10.20 -14.75 5.88
N MET A 43 -10.11 -15.20 4.63
CA MET A 43 -9.97 -16.61 4.24
C MET A 43 -8.73 -17.27 4.86
N PHE A 44 -7.61 -16.56 4.89
CA PHE A 44 -6.32 -17.06 5.40
C PHE A 44 -6.00 -16.60 6.82
N SER A 45 -6.99 -16.09 7.56
CA SER A 45 -6.81 -15.52 8.90
C SER A 45 -6.10 -16.45 9.89
N VAL A 46 -6.32 -17.77 9.79
CA VAL A 46 -5.64 -18.80 10.60
C VAL A 46 -4.12 -18.80 10.45
N PHE A 47 -3.59 -18.29 9.33
CA PHE A 47 -2.17 -18.23 9.05
C PHE A 47 -1.53 -16.89 9.44
N ARG A 48 -2.28 -15.90 9.97
CA ARG A 48 -1.73 -14.55 10.27
C ARG A 48 -0.48 -14.56 11.17
N LYS A 49 -0.34 -15.53 12.06
CA LYS A 49 0.85 -15.66 12.92
C LYS A 49 2.12 -16.06 12.16
N ASN A 50 1.98 -16.63 10.96
CA ASN A 50 3.09 -16.98 10.08
C ASN A 50 3.01 -16.12 8.83
N LYS A 51 3.66 -14.94 8.88
CA LYS A 51 3.67 -13.94 7.81
C LYS A 51 4.03 -14.54 6.44
N SER A 52 5.02 -15.45 6.40
CA SER A 52 5.45 -16.06 5.14
C SER A 52 4.42 -16.99 4.51
N ILE A 53 3.77 -17.83 5.31
CA ILE A 53 2.67 -18.68 4.82
C ILE A 53 1.47 -17.81 4.42
N PHE A 54 1.14 -16.83 5.25
CA PHE A 54 0.03 -15.91 5.00
C PHE A 54 0.21 -15.14 3.69
N ASN A 55 1.35 -14.49 3.50
CA ASN A 55 1.68 -13.74 2.30
C ASN A 55 1.71 -14.62 1.06
N ARG A 56 2.23 -15.85 1.16
CA ARG A 56 2.24 -16.80 0.05
C ARG A 56 0.82 -17.20 -0.36
N ASN A 57 -0.07 -17.49 0.61
CA ASN A 57 -1.46 -17.85 0.32
C ASN A 57 -2.23 -16.67 -0.29
N LEU A 58 -2.06 -15.47 0.26
CA LEU A 58 -2.67 -14.25 -0.29
C LEU A 58 -2.20 -13.98 -1.72
N MET A 59 -0.89 -14.05 -1.97
CA MET A 59 -0.32 -13.88 -3.31
C MET A 59 -0.83 -14.95 -4.29
N SER A 60 -0.89 -16.22 -3.88
CA SER A 60 -1.44 -17.30 -4.71
C SER A 60 -2.89 -17.04 -5.08
N TYR A 61 -3.73 -16.63 -4.11
CA TYR A 61 -5.12 -16.26 -4.36
C TYR A 61 -5.24 -15.12 -5.38
N LEU A 62 -4.45 -14.05 -5.23
CA LEU A 62 -4.46 -12.93 -6.17
C LEU A 62 -4.06 -13.37 -7.59
N ARG A 63 -3.07 -14.26 -7.72
CA ARG A 63 -2.69 -14.82 -9.02
C ARG A 63 -3.79 -15.67 -9.64
N GLU A 64 -4.47 -16.48 -8.83
CA GLU A 64 -5.56 -17.36 -9.28
C GLU A 64 -6.71 -16.56 -9.91
N ILE A 65 -7.00 -15.38 -9.36
CA ILE A 65 -8.04 -14.47 -9.89
C ILE A 65 -7.50 -13.47 -10.94
N GLY A 66 -6.24 -13.63 -11.39
CA GLY A 66 -5.70 -12.92 -12.55
C GLY A 66 -4.82 -11.71 -12.28
N TYR A 67 -4.48 -11.40 -11.01
CA TYR A 67 -3.53 -10.31 -10.72
C TYR A 67 -2.09 -10.73 -10.97
N ASN A 68 -1.28 -9.81 -11.48
CA ASN A 68 0.17 -9.93 -11.49
C ASN A 68 0.72 -9.60 -10.08
N ALA A 69 0.70 -10.60 -9.20
CA ALA A 69 1.15 -10.47 -7.81
C ALA A 69 2.45 -11.23 -7.54
N GLY A 70 3.26 -10.76 -6.59
CA GLY A 70 4.48 -11.45 -6.14
C GLY A 70 4.81 -11.12 -4.69
N VAL A 71 5.38 -12.09 -3.97
CA VAL A 71 5.96 -11.81 -2.65
C VAL A 71 7.33 -11.17 -2.85
N CYS A 72 7.50 -9.95 -2.36
CA CYS A 72 8.76 -9.23 -2.37
C CYS A 72 9.42 -9.32 -1.00
N LYS A 73 10.74 -9.51 -1.00
CA LYS A 73 11.57 -9.54 0.21
C LYS A 73 12.63 -8.48 0.11
N THR A 74 12.77 -7.70 1.18
CA THR A 74 13.79 -6.66 1.31
C THR A 74 14.66 -6.96 2.51
N ARG A 75 15.93 -6.55 2.44
CA ARG A 75 16.89 -6.63 3.52
C ARG A 75 17.70 -5.34 3.51
N TRP A 76 17.99 -4.81 4.70
CA TRP A 76 18.86 -3.66 4.86
C TRP A 76 19.86 -3.93 5.98
N GLU A 77 21.06 -3.40 5.81
CA GLU A 77 22.09 -3.40 6.84
C GLU A 77 21.82 -2.28 7.87
N SER A 78 22.49 -2.35 9.02
CA SER A 78 22.40 -1.29 10.01
C SER A 78 23.04 -0.01 9.49
N SER A 79 22.41 1.13 9.80
CA SER A 79 22.92 2.45 9.43
C SER A 79 22.57 3.47 10.51
N GLY A 80 23.59 4.03 11.17
CA GLY A 80 23.40 4.97 12.28
C GLY A 80 22.55 4.37 13.40
N ARG A 81 21.33 4.89 13.56
CA ARG A 81 20.35 4.43 14.57
C ARG A 81 19.36 3.38 14.04
N LEU A 82 19.43 3.02 12.76
CA LEU A 82 18.58 2.00 12.17
C LEU A 82 19.24 0.63 12.35
N THR A 83 18.52 -0.30 12.99
CA THR A 83 18.93 -1.70 13.10
C THR A 83 18.78 -2.41 11.76
N ALA A 84 19.69 -3.34 11.47
CA ALA A 84 19.56 -4.23 10.31
C ALA A 84 18.24 -5.02 10.40
N GLY A 85 17.68 -5.37 9.25
CA GLY A 85 16.39 -6.03 9.22
C GLY A 85 16.04 -6.62 7.86
N ASN A 86 14.95 -7.38 7.86
CA ASN A 86 14.34 -7.93 6.68
C ASN A 86 12.83 -7.72 6.75
N TYR A 87 12.21 -7.60 5.57
CA TYR A 87 10.77 -7.42 5.49
C TYR A 87 10.21 -8.09 4.24
N GLU A 88 8.97 -8.55 4.35
CA GLU A 88 8.24 -9.12 3.23
C GLU A 88 6.84 -8.51 3.10
N PHE A 89 6.45 -8.27 1.86
CA PHE A 89 5.16 -7.69 1.46
C PHE A 89 4.74 -8.28 0.11
N ILE A 90 3.52 -7.99 -0.32
CA ILE A 90 3.02 -8.40 -1.62
C ILE A 90 3.02 -7.22 -2.56
N ASP A 91 3.59 -7.43 -3.73
CA ASP A 91 3.65 -6.47 -4.82
C ASP A 91 2.65 -6.85 -5.90
N VAL A 92 1.86 -5.89 -6.38
CA VAL A 92 0.91 -6.09 -7.47
C VAL A 92 1.14 -5.06 -8.56
N LEU A 93 1.28 -5.53 -9.80
CA LEU A 93 1.48 -4.69 -10.96
C LEU A 93 0.21 -4.56 -11.79
N ARG A 94 -0.21 -3.32 -12.02
CA ARG A 94 -1.17 -2.96 -13.06
C ARG A 94 -0.42 -2.47 -14.30
N PRO A 95 -0.46 -3.20 -15.43
CA PRO A 95 -0.03 -2.65 -16.70
C PRO A 95 -0.86 -1.41 -17.02
N ASP A 96 -0.21 -0.31 -17.35
CA ASP A 96 -0.84 0.92 -17.79
C ASP A 96 -0.02 1.48 -18.95
N SER A 97 -0.72 2.03 -19.94
CA SER A 97 -0.15 2.70 -21.11
C SER A 97 0.87 3.79 -20.79
N SER A 98 0.79 4.41 -19.61
CA SER A 98 1.71 5.45 -19.14
C SER A 98 2.91 4.90 -18.35
N GLY A 99 3.00 3.58 -18.20
CA GLY A 99 3.99 2.87 -17.38
C GLY A 99 3.31 2.09 -16.25
N PRO A 100 3.92 1.00 -15.76
CA PRO A 100 3.27 0.13 -14.79
C PRO A 100 3.02 0.84 -13.46
N VAL A 101 1.78 0.75 -12.97
CA VAL A 101 1.43 1.21 -11.61
C VAL A 101 1.62 0.04 -10.66
N ARG A 102 2.29 0.30 -9.53
CA ARG A 102 2.67 -0.71 -8.54
C ARG A 102 1.92 -0.46 -7.24
N TYR A 103 1.31 -1.52 -6.72
CA TYR A 103 0.61 -1.53 -5.44
C TYR A 103 1.39 -2.39 -4.45
N VAL A 104 1.71 -1.81 -3.30
CA VAL A 104 2.32 -2.51 -2.17
C VAL A 104 1.22 -2.87 -1.19
N ILE A 105 1.04 -4.16 -0.94
CA ILE A 105 0.12 -4.69 0.04
C ILE A 105 0.94 -5.13 1.24
N ASP A 106 0.69 -4.46 2.36
CA ASP A 106 1.24 -4.83 3.66
C ASP A 106 0.11 -5.00 4.66
N THR A 107 -0.06 -6.23 5.14
CA THR A 107 -1.16 -6.61 6.05
C THR A 107 -0.79 -6.49 7.52
N ASP A 108 0.49 -6.28 7.83
CA ASP A 108 0.99 -6.12 9.21
C ASP A 108 1.74 -4.80 9.37
N PHE A 109 1.43 -3.80 8.54
CA PHE A 109 2.00 -2.47 8.68
C PHE A 109 1.61 -1.90 10.05
N ALA A 110 2.58 -1.78 10.94
CA ALA A 110 2.38 -1.15 12.24
C ALA A 110 2.23 0.36 12.03
N GLY A 111 1.01 0.87 12.18
CA GLY A 111 0.71 2.29 12.21
C GLY A 111 1.16 2.96 13.51
#